data_AF-A0A2G5VLG0-F1
#
_entry.id   AF-A0A2G5VLG0-F1
#
_cell.length_a   1.000
_cell.length_b   1.000
_cell.length_c   1.000
_cell.angle_alpha   90.00
_cell.angle_beta   90.00
_cell.angle_gamma   90.00
#
_symmetry.space_group_name_H-M   'P 1'
#
loop_
_entity.id
_entity.type
_entity.pdbx_description
1 polymer ?
#
loop_
_entity_poly.entity_id
_entity_poly.type
_entity_poly.pdbx_seq_one_letter_code
_entity_poly.pdbx_strand_id
1 'polypeptide(L)'
;MTVQSIKRRNELYLEKMNLTDQFVTLHEKLQSELNLANLCISKAKTTHGISLFSVNSVDTHDLEPSVRIEVVDGKFEVVKEPEEEETTKKEENEESSEKKNSGESEDVEEEKKSPFSGQFRPFGVLESSAAKDARKMYKNVIQTIVDLVSTQQSIISKSRELTAAEN
;
A
#
# COMPACT_ATOMS: atom_id res chain seq x y z
N MET A 1 22.72 34.36 29.54
CA MET A 1 21.95 33.12 29.32
C MET A 1 20.73 33.29 28.41
N THR A 2 20.13 34.49 28.28
CA THR A 2 18.95 34.74 27.44
C THR A 2 19.18 34.58 25.92
N VAL A 3 20.36 34.92 25.42
CA VAL A 3 20.69 34.83 23.98
C VAL A 3 20.73 33.37 23.48
N GLN A 4 21.14 32.42 24.31
CA GLN A 4 21.16 31.00 23.96
C GLN A 4 19.74 30.43 23.84
N SER A 5 18.80 30.88 24.68
CA SER A 5 17.37 30.51 24.58
C SER A 5 16.71 31.05 23.31
N ILE A 6 17.03 32.29 22.89
CA ILE A 6 16.49 32.87 21.64
C ILE A 6 17.01 32.12 20.41
N LYS A 7 18.32 31.83 20.35
CA LYS A 7 18.92 31.07 19.24
C LYS A 7 18.29 29.68 19.11
N ARG A 8 18.13 28.97 20.23
CA ARG A 8 17.52 27.64 20.23
C ARG A 8 16.07 27.64 19.73
N ARG A 9 15.29 28.67 20.09
CA ARG A 9 13.91 28.80 19.58
C ARG A 9 13.88 29.06 18.08
N ASN A 10 14.74 29.94 17.57
CA ASN A 10 14.83 30.21 16.14
C ASN A 10 15.19 28.95 15.34
N GLU A 11 16.10 28.13 15.86
CA GLU A 11 16.43 26.82 15.27
C GLU A 11 15.20 25.90 15.20
N LEU A 12 14.44 25.78 16.31
CA LEU A 12 13.22 24.96 16.33
C LEU A 12 12.14 25.47 15.36
N TYR A 13 11.99 26.78 15.23
CA TYR A 13 11.08 27.38 14.23
C TYR A 13 11.53 27.06 12.80
N LEU A 14 12.84 27.12 12.52
CA LEU A 14 13.38 26.77 11.22
C LEU A 14 13.18 25.29 10.91
N GLU A 15 13.45 24.40 11.87
CA GLU A 15 13.21 22.95 11.75
C GLU A 15 11.73 22.66 11.46
N LYS A 16 10.80 23.30 12.19
CA LYS A 16 9.37 23.15 11.97
C LYS A 16 8.94 23.65 10.57
N MET A 17 9.49 24.77 10.12
CA MET A 17 9.20 25.31 8.80
C MET A 17 9.65 24.34 7.69
N ASN A 18 10.86 23.79 7.81
CA ASN A 18 11.37 22.79 6.87
C ASN A 18 10.52 21.51 6.85
N LEU A 19 10.07 21.03 8.02
CA LEU A 19 9.16 19.88 8.08
C LEU A 19 7.81 20.18 7.46
N THR A 20 7.31 21.42 7.59
CA THR A 20 6.05 21.84 6.97
C THR A 20 6.16 21.90 5.45
N ASP A 21 7.29 22.41 4.93
CA ASP A 21 7.59 22.41 3.50
C ASP A 21 7.68 20.99 2.93
N GLN A 22 8.37 20.09 3.64
CA GLN A 22 8.41 18.66 3.30
C GLN A 22 7.01 18.03 3.31
N PHE A 23 6.18 18.37 4.29
CA PHE A 23 4.81 17.88 4.37
C PHE A 23 3.96 18.31 3.16
N VAL A 24 4.04 19.58 2.76
CA VAL A 24 3.31 20.09 1.58
C VAL A 24 3.80 19.40 0.32
N THR A 25 5.12 19.27 0.14
CA THR A 25 5.71 18.60 -1.02
C THR A 25 5.28 17.13 -1.12
N LEU A 26 5.27 16.40 -0.01
CA LEU A 26 4.78 15.02 0.05
C LEU A 26 3.27 14.94 -0.26
N HIS A 27 2.49 15.93 0.16
CA HIS A 27 1.06 15.99 -0.11
C HIS A 27 0.77 16.21 -1.61
N GLU A 28 1.50 17.11 -2.27
CA GLU A 28 1.40 17.30 -3.72
C GLU A 28 1.79 16.04 -4.49
N LYS A 29 2.87 15.37 -4.06
CA LYS A 29 3.30 14.09 -4.63
C LYS A 29 2.21 13.03 -4.48
N LEU A 30 1.62 12.90 -3.28
CA LEU A 30 0.52 11.98 -3.00
C LEU A 30 -0.68 12.24 -3.92
N GLN A 31 -1.06 13.51 -4.09
CA GLN A 31 -2.17 13.89 -4.95
C GLN A 31 -1.90 13.50 -6.41
N SER A 32 -0.69 13.74 -6.90
CA SER A 32 -0.26 13.37 -8.26
C SER A 32 -0.33 11.85 -8.48
N GLU A 33 0.22 11.07 -7.54
CA GLU A 33 0.22 9.60 -7.60
C GLU A 33 -1.20 9.01 -7.57
N LEU A 34 -2.08 9.55 -6.71
CA LEU A 34 -3.48 9.13 -6.63
C LEU A 34 -4.27 9.48 -7.89
N ASN A 35 -4.04 10.66 -8.46
CA ASN A 35 -4.68 11.06 -9.72
C ASN A 35 -4.28 10.13 -10.87
N LEU A 36 -2.99 9.73 -10.93
CA LEU A 36 -2.51 8.79 -11.92
C LEU A 36 -3.10 7.38 -11.71
N ALA A 37 -3.18 6.91 -10.47
CA ALA A 37 -3.82 5.63 -10.15
C ALA A 37 -5.32 5.62 -10.54
N ASN A 38 -6.04 6.71 -10.27
CA ASN A 38 -7.44 6.89 -10.67
C ASN A 38 -7.60 6.89 -12.20
N LEU A 39 -6.67 7.50 -12.93
CA LEU A 39 -6.65 7.46 -14.40
C LEU A 39 -6.46 6.02 -14.90
N CYS A 40 -5.53 5.26 -14.31
CA CYS A 40 -5.30 3.86 -14.65
C CYS A 40 -6.53 2.98 -14.37
N ILE A 41 -7.20 3.16 -13.22
CA ILE A 41 -8.48 2.48 -12.93
C ILE A 41 -9.54 2.85 -13.97
N SER A 42 -9.64 4.13 -14.33
CA SER A 42 -10.62 4.59 -15.32
C SER A 42 -10.37 3.94 -16.68
N LYS A 43 -9.10 3.83 -17.09
CA LYS A 43 -8.69 3.11 -18.30
C LYS A 43 -8.98 1.61 -18.21
N ALA A 44 -8.77 0.98 -17.06
CA ALA A 44 -9.11 -0.43 -16.84
C ALA A 44 -10.62 -0.66 -17.00
N LYS A 45 -11.44 0.22 -16.42
CA LYS A 45 -12.91 0.16 -16.52
C LYS A 45 -13.40 0.30 -17.96
N THR A 46 -12.86 1.27 -18.72
CA THR A 46 -13.27 1.50 -20.11
C THR A 46 -12.84 0.38 -21.05
N THR A 47 -11.62 -0.15 -20.88
CA THR A 47 -11.10 -1.22 -21.75
C THR A 47 -11.79 -2.55 -21.55
N HIS A 48 -12.19 -2.89 -20.32
CA HIS A 48 -12.85 -4.17 -20.02
C HIS A 48 -14.39 -4.08 -20.10
N GLY A 49 -14.94 -2.91 -20.43
CA GLY A 49 -16.40 -2.71 -20.54
C GLY A 49 -17.14 -2.96 -19.22
N ILE A 50 -16.43 -2.91 -18.09
CA ILE A 50 -16.99 -3.23 -16.77
C ILE A 50 -17.87 -2.06 -16.34
N SER A 51 -19.17 -2.24 -16.53
CA SER A 51 -20.20 -1.39 -15.96
C SER A 51 -20.05 -1.37 -14.44
N LEU A 52 -20.29 -0.22 -13.80
CA LEU A 52 -20.26 -0.03 -12.34
C LEU A 52 -21.02 -1.12 -11.55
N PHE A 53 -21.95 -1.81 -12.21
CA PHE A 53 -22.72 -2.93 -11.67
C PHE A 53 -21.91 -4.21 -11.37
N SER A 54 -20.84 -4.52 -12.12
CA SER A 54 -20.01 -5.71 -11.85
C SER A 54 -18.95 -5.48 -10.77
N VAL A 55 -18.65 -4.22 -10.42
CA VAL A 55 -17.73 -3.88 -9.31
C VAL A 55 -18.42 -4.06 -7.94
N ASN A 56 -19.76 -4.15 -7.94
CA ASN A 56 -20.56 -4.44 -6.75
C ASN A 56 -20.72 -5.94 -6.48
N SER A 57 -20.07 -6.84 -7.23
CA SER A 57 -19.75 -8.17 -6.71
C SER A 57 -18.62 -8.01 -5.69
N VAL A 58 -18.95 -7.34 -4.58
CA VAL A 58 -18.09 -7.24 -3.42
C VAL A 58 -17.89 -8.67 -2.97
N ASP A 59 -16.67 -9.15 -3.11
CA ASP A 59 -16.24 -10.39 -2.50
C ASP A 59 -16.55 -10.26 -1.00
N THR A 60 -17.54 -11.01 -0.52
CA THR A 60 -18.00 -10.95 0.88
C THR A 60 -17.10 -11.76 1.81
N HIS A 61 -16.00 -12.32 1.30
CA HIS A 61 -14.99 -12.94 2.13
C HIS A 61 -14.27 -11.88 2.96
N ASP A 62 -14.01 -12.19 4.23
CA ASP A 62 -13.19 -11.36 5.11
C ASP A 62 -11.79 -11.23 4.48
N LEU A 63 -11.52 -10.06 3.88
CA LEU A 63 -10.23 -9.78 3.27
C LEU A 63 -9.20 -9.49 4.36
N GLU A 64 -8.11 -10.26 4.36
CA GLU A 64 -6.96 -9.95 5.21
C GLU A 64 -6.24 -8.67 4.70
N PRO A 65 -5.73 -7.83 5.61
CA PRO A 65 -4.99 -6.64 5.21
C PRO A 65 -3.67 -7.04 4.53
N SER A 66 -3.52 -6.68 3.25
CA SER A 66 -2.32 -6.95 2.43
C SER A 66 -1.12 -6.05 2.75
N VAL A 67 -1.31 -5.02 3.57
CA VAL A 67 -0.20 -4.19 4.05
C VAL A 67 -0.42 -3.90 5.52
N ARG A 68 0.58 -4.24 6.33
CA ARG A 68 0.59 -3.97 7.76
C ARG A 68 1.62 -2.89 8.06
N ILE A 69 1.26 -1.97 8.94
CA ILE A 69 2.13 -0.88 9.38
C ILE A 69 2.44 -1.12 10.84
N GLU A 70 3.72 -1.10 11.17
CA GLU A 70 4.21 -1.18 12.55
C GLU A 70 4.72 0.20 12.99
N VAL A 71 4.62 0.48 14.28
CA VAL A 71 5.12 1.71 14.88
C VAL A 71 6.39 1.36 15.66
N VAL A 72 7.54 1.67 15.06
CA VAL A 72 8.86 1.49 15.69
C VAL A 72 9.36 2.86 16.13
N ASP A 73 9.54 3.05 17.43
CA ASP A 73 10.08 4.28 18.03
C ASP A 73 9.41 5.59 17.55
N GLY A 74 8.09 5.55 17.34
CA GLY A 74 7.29 6.70 16.90
C GLY A 74 7.41 7.02 15.41
N LYS A 75 8.07 6.16 14.62
CA LYS A 75 8.06 6.16 13.16
C LYS A 75 7.18 5.02 12.64
N PHE A 76 6.50 5.28 11.54
CA PHE A 76 5.66 4.30 10.88
C PHE A 76 6.51 3.57 9.85
N GLU A 77 6.56 2.24 9.92
CA GLU A 77 7.27 1.41 8.95
C GLU A 77 6.32 0.37 8.35
N VAL A 78 6.45 0.15 7.05
CA VAL A 78 5.69 -0.88 6.35
C VAL A 78 6.35 -2.23 6.63
N VAL A 79 5.62 -3.13 7.29
CA VAL A 79 6.05 -4.52 7.47
C VAL A 79 6.02 -5.17 6.09
N LYS A 80 7.19 -5.45 5.51
CA LYS A 80 7.28 -6.12 4.21
C LYS A 80 6.65 -7.51 4.34
N GLU A 81 5.61 -7.77 3.55
CA GLU A 81 5.19 -9.15 3.28
C GLU A 81 6.36 -9.90 2.62
N PRO A 82 6.56 -11.20 2.91
CA PRO A 82 7.47 -12.02 2.14
C PRO A 82 7.01 -12.00 0.68
N GLU A 83 7.92 -11.61 -0.21
CA GLU A 83 7.64 -11.48 -1.64
C GLU A 83 7.06 -12.80 -2.18
N GLU A 84 5.84 -12.76 -2.74
CA GLU A 84 5.38 -13.84 -3.61
C GLU A 84 6.30 -13.86 -4.84
N GLU A 85 7.04 -14.96 -4.95
CA GLU A 85 7.99 -15.24 -6.02
C GLU A 85 7.38 -14.97 -7.41
N GLU A 86 8.13 -14.26 -8.24
CA GLU A 86 7.89 -14.14 -9.67
C GLU A 86 7.91 -15.54 -10.32
N THR A 87 6.78 -16.26 -10.37
CA THR A 87 6.67 -17.45 -11.21
C THR A 87 6.48 -17.03 -12.67
N THR A 88 7.59 -16.59 -13.28
CA THR A 88 7.77 -16.59 -14.72
C THR A 88 8.87 -17.61 -15.04
N LYS A 89 8.48 -18.83 -15.42
CA LYS A 89 9.18 -19.75 -16.36
C LYS A 89 8.63 -21.18 -16.26
N LYS A 90 7.84 -21.57 -17.27
CA LYS A 90 7.87 -22.83 -18.04
C LYS A 90 6.47 -23.17 -18.58
N GLU A 91 6.05 -22.43 -19.59
CA GLU A 91 5.27 -23.04 -20.66
C GLU A 91 6.29 -23.61 -21.65
N GLU A 92 6.43 -24.94 -21.65
CA GLU A 92 6.66 -25.73 -22.86
C GLU A 92 6.62 -27.23 -22.51
N ASN A 93 5.65 -27.88 -23.14
CA ASN A 93 5.67 -29.23 -23.71
C ASN A 93 4.95 -30.40 -23.01
N GLU A 94 4.05 -30.98 -23.82
CA GLU A 94 3.66 -32.39 -23.98
C GLU A 94 2.63 -33.06 -23.05
N GLU A 95 1.45 -33.28 -23.67
CA GLU A 95 0.71 -34.54 -23.78
C GLU A 95 0.75 -35.54 -22.61
N SER A 96 -0.40 -35.72 -21.96
CA SER A 96 -1.17 -36.99 -21.96
C SER A 96 -2.21 -37.00 -20.84
N SER A 97 -3.49 -37.11 -21.20
CA SER A 97 -4.57 -37.35 -20.24
C SER A 97 -5.44 -38.53 -20.69
N GLU A 98 -4.95 -39.74 -20.40
CA GLU A 98 -5.81 -40.90 -20.19
C GLU A 98 -5.32 -41.71 -18.99
N LYS A 99 -6.00 -41.55 -17.85
CA LYS A 99 -6.43 -42.68 -17.01
C LYS A 99 -7.28 -42.22 -15.83
N LYS A 100 -8.52 -42.73 -15.82
CA LYS A 100 -9.37 -42.87 -14.64
C LYS A 100 -8.67 -43.80 -13.63
N ASN A 101 -8.69 -43.46 -12.35
CA ASN A 101 -9.15 -44.41 -11.34
C ASN A 101 -9.60 -43.75 -10.05
N SER A 102 -10.68 -44.31 -9.54
CA SER A 102 -11.32 -44.13 -8.24
C SER A 102 -10.40 -44.52 -7.09
N GLY A 103 -10.53 -43.85 -5.95
CA GLY A 103 -9.89 -44.27 -4.71
C GLY A 103 -10.10 -43.23 -3.61
N GLU A 104 -11.17 -43.42 -2.87
CA GLU A 104 -11.51 -42.78 -1.61
C GLU A 104 -10.36 -42.96 -0.59
N SER A 105 -9.83 -41.85 -0.10
CA SER A 105 -8.97 -41.82 1.10
C SER A 105 -9.21 -40.49 1.80
N GLU A 106 -9.80 -40.58 2.99
CA GLU A 106 -9.82 -39.53 4.01
C GLU A 106 -8.39 -39.04 4.24
N ASP A 107 -8.10 -37.82 3.84
CA ASP A 107 -6.88 -37.12 4.21
C ASP A 107 -7.27 -35.73 4.71
N VAL A 108 -6.75 -35.41 5.88
CA VAL A 108 -7.03 -34.18 6.62
C VAL A 108 -6.70 -33.01 5.70
N GLU A 109 -7.71 -32.20 5.35
CA GLU A 109 -7.49 -30.97 4.59
C GLU A 109 -6.62 -30.01 5.43
N GLU A 110 -5.30 -30.13 5.29
CA GLU A 110 -4.45 -28.96 5.35
C GLU A 110 -4.99 -28.02 4.28
N GLU A 111 -5.68 -26.96 4.72
CA GLU A 111 -6.11 -25.85 3.89
C GLU A 111 -4.88 -25.35 3.12
N LYS A 112 -4.67 -25.88 1.91
CA LYS A 112 -3.74 -25.35 0.94
C LYS A 112 -4.27 -23.95 0.66
N LYS A 113 -3.73 -22.95 1.37
CA LYS A 113 -3.96 -21.54 1.08
C LYS A 113 -3.78 -21.40 -0.41
N SER A 114 -4.89 -21.20 -1.09
CA SER A 114 -4.91 -21.01 -2.53
C SER A 114 -3.87 -19.93 -2.84
N PRO A 115 -3.07 -20.04 -3.93
CA PRO A 115 -2.15 -18.97 -4.32
C PRO A 115 -2.87 -17.65 -4.66
N PHE A 116 -4.19 -17.62 -4.49
CA PHE A 116 -5.07 -16.46 -4.63
C PHE A 116 -5.76 -16.05 -3.32
N SER A 117 -5.48 -16.70 -2.18
CA SER A 117 -6.15 -16.40 -0.92
C SER A 117 -5.76 -15.01 -0.40
N GLY A 118 -6.68 -14.05 -0.47
CA GLY A 118 -6.58 -12.75 0.20
C GLY A 118 -6.28 -11.56 -0.71
N GLN A 119 -5.90 -11.76 -1.97
CA GLN A 119 -5.57 -10.64 -2.86
C GLN A 119 -6.79 -10.16 -3.66
N PHE A 120 -7.27 -8.95 -3.33
CA PHE A 120 -8.42 -8.33 -4.02
C PHE A 120 -8.17 -8.21 -5.54
N ARG A 121 -8.93 -8.94 -6.37
CA ARG A 121 -8.83 -8.94 -7.84
C ARG A 121 -10.16 -8.51 -8.47
N PRO A 122 -10.46 -7.21 -8.53
CA PRO A 122 -11.75 -6.71 -9.03
C PRO A 122 -11.98 -6.99 -10.52
N PHE A 123 -10.93 -7.37 -11.26
CA PHE A 123 -10.98 -7.75 -12.68
C PHE A 123 -10.76 -9.26 -12.91
N GLY A 124 -10.73 -10.07 -11.84
CA GLY A 124 -10.47 -11.51 -11.92
C GLY A 124 -9.06 -11.87 -12.41
N VAL A 125 -8.91 -13.06 -13.00
CA VAL A 125 -7.64 -13.59 -13.51
C VAL A 125 -7.15 -12.83 -14.75
N LEU A 126 -8.08 -12.31 -15.56
CA LEU A 126 -7.80 -11.50 -16.75
C LEU A 126 -7.71 -10.01 -16.41
N GLU A 127 -6.84 -9.67 -15.46
CA GLU A 127 -6.65 -8.28 -15.05
C GLU A 127 -5.92 -7.47 -16.15
N SER A 128 -6.54 -6.34 -16.56
CA SER A 128 -5.92 -5.39 -17.50
C SER A 128 -4.56 -4.89 -17.01
N SER A 129 -3.63 -4.60 -17.94
CA SER A 129 -2.36 -3.97 -17.58
C SER A 129 -2.55 -2.68 -16.78
N ALA A 130 -3.56 -1.88 -17.13
CA ALA A 130 -3.91 -0.65 -16.42
C ALA A 130 -4.34 -0.89 -14.96
N ALA A 131 -5.01 -2.01 -14.67
CA ALA A 131 -5.40 -2.36 -13.30
C ALA A 131 -4.18 -2.85 -12.49
N LYS A 132 -3.27 -3.61 -13.10
CA LYS A 132 -1.97 -3.98 -12.48
C LYS A 132 -1.13 -2.73 -12.17
N ASP A 133 -1.07 -1.79 -13.10
CA ASP A 133 -0.35 -0.53 -12.91
C ASP A 133 -0.95 0.30 -11.76
N ALA A 134 -2.29 0.41 -11.70
CA ALA A 134 -2.97 1.08 -10.61
C ALA A 134 -2.67 0.43 -9.25
N ARG A 135 -2.70 -0.90 -9.17
CA ARG A 135 -2.35 -1.65 -7.95
C ARG A 135 -0.91 -1.38 -7.50
N LYS A 136 0.04 -1.36 -8.43
CA LYS A 136 1.44 -1.01 -8.15
C LYS A 136 1.57 0.44 -7.67
N MET A 137 0.84 1.37 -8.28
CA MET A 137 0.80 2.77 -7.84
C MET A 137 0.25 2.90 -6.41
N TYR A 138 -0.83 2.17 -6.07
CA TYR A 138 -1.35 2.18 -4.71
C TYR A 138 -0.35 1.64 -3.68
N LYS A 139 0.42 0.58 -4.02
CA LYS A 139 1.50 0.11 -3.14
C LYS A 139 2.53 1.21 -2.85
N ASN A 140 2.92 1.99 -3.86
CA ASN A 140 3.85 3.10 -3.69
C ASN A 140 3.24 4.26 -2.89
N VAL A 141 1.96 4.57 -3.15
CA VAL A 141 1.21 5.61 -2.43
C VAL A 141 1.14 5.32 -0.93
N ILE A 142 1.02 4.06 -0.53
CA ILE A 142 1.04 3.68 0.89
C ILE A 142 2.35 4.12 1.56
N GLN A 143 3.49 3.98 0.89
CA GLN A 143 4.76 4.49 1.41
C GLN A 143 4.75 6.02 1.53
N THR A 144 4.25 6.73 0.52
CA THR A 144 4.11 8.20 0.58
C THR A 144 3.20 8.63 1.75
N ILE A 145 2.13 7.89 2.04
CA ILE A 145 1.24 8.15 3.19
C ILE A 145 1.98 7.92 4.51
N VAL A 146 2.75 6.83 4.64
CA VAL A 146 3.56 6.52 5.82
C VAL A 146 4.56 7.63 6.11
N ASP A 147 5.25 8.13 5.08
CA ASP A 147 6.20 9.24 5.18
C ASP A 147 5.50 10.55 5.60
N LEU A 148 4.30 10.80 5.07
CA LEU A 148 3.50 11.98 5.38
C LEU A 148 3.04 11.99 6.84
N VAL A 149 2.54 10.84 7.34
CA VAL A 149 2.12 10.69 8.75
C VAL A 149 3.32 10.82 9.69
N SER A 150 4.47 10.23 9.32
CA SER A 150 5.71 10.37 10.10
C SER A 150 6.19 11.83 10.19
N THR A 151 6.10 12.56 9.07
CA THR A 151 6.41 14.01 9.03
C THR A 151 5.43 14.80 9.90
N GLN A 152 4.14 14.49 9.83
CA GLN A 152 3.11 15.14 10.66
C GLN A 152 3.38 14.94 12.16
N GLN A 153 3.73 13.72 12.56
CA GLN A 153 4.08 13.41 13.95
C GLN A 153 5.32 14.19 14.41
N SER A 154 6.31 14.37 13.53
CA SER A 154 7.50 15.19 13.78
C SER A 154 7.15 16.67 13.99
N ILE A 155 6.24 17.22 13.17
CA ILE A 155 5.74 18.61 13.32
C ILE A 155 5.02 18.80 14.66
N ILE A 156 4.20 17.82 15.06
CA ILE A 156 3.49 17.86 16.35
C ILE A 156 4.48 17.83 17.51
N SER A 157 5.48 16.94 17.44
CA SER A 157 6.53 16.82 18.47
C SER A 157 7.32 18.12 18.62
N LYS A 158 7.73 18.74 17.50
CA LYS A 158 8.42 20.03 17.51
C LYS A 158 7.56 21.19 17.99
N SER A 159 6.26 21.16 17.70
CA SER A 159 5.31 22.15 18.23
C SER A 159 5.16 22.03 19.75
N ARG A 160 5.18 20.82 20.30
CA ARG A 160 5.20 20.60 21.75
C ARG A 160 6.50 21.10 22.38
N GLU A 161 7.66 20.84 21.78
CA GLU A 161 8.95 21.37 22.21
C GLU A 161 8.96 22.91 22.26
N LEU A 162 8.38 23.57 21.25
CA LEU A 162 8.25 25.03 21.22
C LEU A 162 7.36 25.56 22.36
N THR A 163 6.19 24.96 22.59
CA THR A 163 5.30 25.37 23.70
C THR A 163 5.93 25.13 25.07
N ALA A 164 6.75 24.08 25.22
CA ALA A 164 7.47 23.81 26.45
C ALA A 164 8.62 24.81 26.69
N ALA A 165 9.20 25.37 25.63
CA ALA A 165 10.25 26.39 25.72
C ALA A 165 9.70 27.81 25.97
N GLU A 166 8.38 28.01 25.92
CA GLU A 166 7.69 29.28 26.21
C GLU A 166 7.30 29.44 27.68
N ASN A 167 7.22 28.33 28.43
CA ASN A 167 6.95 28.28 29.88
C ASN A 167 8.24 28.18 30.69
#